data_AF-A0A0S1XCP6-F1
#
_entry.id   AF-A0A0S1XCP6-F1
#
_cell.length_a   1.000
_cell.length_b   1.000
_cell.length_c   1.000
_cell.angle_alpha   90.00
_cell.angle_beta   90.00
_cell.angle_gamma   90.00
#
_symmetry.space_group_name_H-M   'P 1'
#
loop_
_entity.id
_entity.type
_entity.pdbx_description
1 polymer ?
#
loop_
_entity_poly.entity_id
_entity_poly.type
_entity_poly.pdbx_seq_one_letter_code
_entity_poly.pdbx_strand_id
1 'polypeptide(L)'
;MNGATIQIPRGPGRPKTRNAEVVVLNLDKSARQILKKLAQEKRIAQSHVVEELLLQAANDSHVLELKQKIVELEKRIKELEEENEKLRKAVETLPSNKEEKKLVELKYRVNRVIEKYGELKLVEFMKKVFKLSPTENLKQKAEQFVDEYFVSKGNLLISEELGLIIKRKPDVGILGWVIRKL
;
A
#
# COMPACT_ATOMS: atom_id res chain seq x y z
N MET A 1 -10.45 20.14 21.50
CA MET A 1 -9.63 20.03 22.72
C MET A 1 -9.70 21.37 23.43
N ASN A 2 -10.32 21.40 24.61
CA ASN A 2 -10.49 22.64 25.37
C ASN A 2 -9.14 23.00 26.01
N GLY A 3 -8.54 24.12 25.59
CA GLY A 3 -7.32 24.63 26.19
C GLY A 3 -7.59 25.08 27.63
N ALA A 4 -6.96 24.42 28.60
CA ALA A 4 -7.04 24.83 29.99
C ALA A 4 -6.10 26.01 30.22
N THR A 5 -6.65 27.19 30.52
CA THR A 5 -5.87 28.36 30.93
C THR A 5 -5.56 28.25 32.42
N ILE A 6 -4.28 28.12 32.77
CA ILE A 6 -3.81 28.11 34.16
C ILE A 6 -3.63 29.57 34.61
N GLN A 7 -4.25 29.95 35.74
CA GLN A 7 -3.96 31.23 36.40
C GLN A 7 -3.62 30.99 37.87
N ILE A 8 -2.51 31.59 38.33
CA ILE A 8 -2.03 31.48 39.71
C ILE A 8 -2.35 32.80 40.45
N PRO A 9 -3.15 32.77 41.53
CA PRO A 9 -3.67 33.99 42.16
C PRO A 9 -2.58 34.83 42.82
N ARG A 10 -2.64 36.15 42.58
CA ARG A 10 -1.78 37.16 43.22
C ARG A 10 -2.44 37.64 44.52
N GLY A 11 -2.09 37.03 45.66
CA GLY A 11 -2.47 37.52 47.00
C GLY A 11 -3.84 37.04 47.52
N PRO A 12 -4.28 37.53 48.70
CA PRO A 12 -5.44 37.01 49.43
C PRO A 12 -6.74 37.58 48.83
N GLY A 13 -6.98 37.25 47.56
CA GLY A 13 -8.19 37.58 46.83
C GLY A 13 -8.69 36.32 46.15
N ARG A 14 -9.96 35.97 46.37
CA ARG A 14 -10.62 34.82 45.75
C ARG A 14 -10.58 34.98 44.22
N PRO A 15 -9.97 34.06 43.44
CA PRO A 15 -9.96 34.17 41.99
C PRO A 15 -11.39 34.12 41.44
N LYS A 16 -11.76 35.14 40.65
CA LYS A 16 -13.08 35.27 40.02
C LYS A 16 -13.09 34.62 38.63
N THR A 17 -13.07 33.29 38.54
CA THR A 17 -13.44 32.59 37.28
C THR A 17 -14.06 31.24 37.61
N ARG A 18 -15.23 30.97 37.01
CA ARG A 18 -16.08 29.81 37.30
C ARG A 18 -15.50 28.45 36.87
N ASN A 19 -14.39 28.43 36.11
CA ASN A 19 -13.85 27.22 35.46
C ASN A 19 -12.31 27.12 35.58
N ALA A 20 -11.72 27.47 36.73
CA ALA A 20 -10.29 27.25 36.97
C ALA A 20 -10.09 26.10 37.96
N GLU A 21 -9.38 25.06 37.54
CA GLU A 21 -9.00 23.95 38.41
C GLU A 21 -7.78 24.37 39.24
N VAL A 22 -7.91 24.32 40.57
CA VAL A 22 -6.83 24.69 41.48
C VAL A 22 -5.85 23.53 41.58
N VAL A 23 -4.69 23.66 40.96
CA VAL A 23 -3.61 22.67 41.04
C VAL A 23 -2.69 23.02 42.22
N VAL A 24 -2.59 22.10 43.18
CA VAL A 24 -1.67 22.23 44.33
C VAL A 24 -0.37 21.49 44.03
N LEU A 25 0.74 22.22 43.93
CA LEU A 25 2.07 21.63 43.71
C LEU A 25 2.74 21.31 45.06
N ASN A 26 2.90 20.02 45.35
CA ASN A 26 3.65 19.56 46.50
C ASN A 26 5.15 19.60 46.22
N LEU A 27 5.75 20.76 46.46
CA LEU A 27 7.18 20.97 46.27
C LEU A 27 7.97 20.63 47.54
N ASP A 28 9.09 19.95 47.35
CA ASP A 28 10.08 19.70 48.40
C ASP A 28 10.84 20.99 48.80
N LYS A 29 11.65 20.90 49.86
CA LYS A 29 12.35 22.06 50.42
C LYS A 29 13.35 22.66 49.43
N SER A 30 14.02 21.82 48.64
CA SER A 30 14.98 22.22 47.59
C SER A 30 14.31 22.99 46.46
N ALA A 31 13.22 22.47 45.90
CA ALA A 31 12.48 23.10 44.82
C ALA A 31 11.91 24.45 45.24
N ARG A 32 11.41 24.57 46.48
CA ARG A 32 10.96 25.87 47.03
C ARG A 32 12.10 26.88 47.12
N GLN A 33 13.29 26.46 47.52
CA GLN A 33 14.46 27.36 47.59
C GLN A 33 14.90 27.82 46.19
N ILE A 34 14.88 26.91 45.21
CA ILE A 34 15.20 27.24 43.81
C ILE A 34 14.20 28.24 43.24
N LEU A 35 12.89 27.99 43.41
CA LEU A 35 11.85 28.93 42.97
C LEU A 35 12.00 30.31 43.65
N LYS A 36 12.37 30.34 44.93
CA LYS A 36 12.59 31.59 45.65
C LYS A 36 13.79 32.36 45.09
N LYS A 37 14.90 31.69 44.78
CA LYS A 37 16.07 32.31 44.15
C LYS A 37 15.73 32.85 42.76
N LEU A 38 15.09 32.04 41.92
CA LEU A 38 14.68 32.43 40.57
C LEU A 38 13.70 33.62 40.58
N ALA A 39 12.75 33.63 41.52
CA ALA A 39 11.83 34.75 41.69
C ALA A 39 12.55 36.05 42.07
N GLN A 40 13.58 35.96 42.92
CA GLN A 40 14.40 37.09 43.31
C GLN A 40 15.27 37.60 42.16
N GLU A 41 15.93 36.70 41.43
CA GLU A 41 16.78 37.02 40.27
C GLU A 41 15.98 37.69 39.15
N LYS A 42 14.82 37.13 38.81
CA LYS A 42 13.93 37.65 37.77
C LYS A 42 13.04 38.80 38.23
N ARG A 43 13.05 39.14 39.53
CA ARG A 43 12.19 40.17 40.17
C ARG A 43 10.70 39.96 39.88
N ILE A 44 10.25 38.72 39.83
CA ILE A 44 8.85 38.34 39.60
C ILE A 44 8.34 37.50 40.77
N ALA A 45 7.02 37.44 40.93
CA ALA A 45 6.43 36.53 41.92
C ALA A 45 6.74 35.07 41.57
N GLN A 46 6.93 34.21 42.58
CA GLN A 46 7.19 32.77 42.40
C GLN A 46 6.14 32.08 41.53
N SER A 47 4.89 32.56 41.57
CA SER A 47 3.81 32.10 40.69
C SER A 47 4.15 32.23 39.20
N HIS A 48 4.72 33.36 38.78
CA HIS A 48 5.08 33.57 37.37
C HIS A 48 6.30 32.75 36.96
N VAL A 49 7.24 32.49 37.89
CA VAL A 49 8.36 31.58 37.63
C VAL A 49 7.83 30.18 37.30
N VAL A 50 6.86 29.69 38.08
CA VAL A 50 6.24 28.39 37.83
C VAL A 50 5.49 28.37 36.50
N GLU A 51 4.75 29.42 36.18
CA GLU A 51 4.03 29.55 34.92
C GLU A 51 4.98 29.55 33.71
N GLU A 52 6.07 30.32 33.75
CA GLU A 52 7.11 30.33 32.72
C GLU A 52 7.75 28.96 32.53
N LEU A 53 8.10 28.28 33.62
CA LEU A 53 8.72 26.95 33.56
C LEU A 53 7.77 25.89 32.99
N LEU A 54 6.47 25.97 33.32
CA LEU A 54 5.45 25.08 32.76
C LEU A 54 5.24 25.33 31.26
N LEU A 55 5.18 26.60 30.85
CA LEU A 55 5.08 26.98 29.44
C LEU A 55 6.31 26.53 28.64
N GLN A 56 7.50 26.69 29.21
CA GLN A 56 8.74 26.25 28.58
C GLN A 56 8.80 24.73 28.45
N ALA A 57 8.45 23.99 29.50
CA ALA A 57 8.40 22.53 29.47
C ALA A 57 7.36 21.99 28.45
N ALA A 58 6.20 22.65 28.35
CA ALA A 58 5.17 22.30 27.36
C ALA A 58 5.66 22.55 25.93
N ASN A 59 6.32 23.69 25.69
CA ASN A 59 6.91 24.01 24.38
C ASN A 59 8.02 23.01 24.00
N ASP A 60 8.93 22.70 24.93
CA ASP A 60 10.03 21.75 24.69
C ASP A 60 9.50 20.34 24.37
N SER A 61 8.45 19.90 25.07
CA SER A 61 7.76 18.64 24.77
C SER A 61 7.12 18.65 23.38
N HIS A 62 6.44 19.73 23.02
CA HIS A 62 5.80 19.85 21.71
C HIS A 62 6.82 19.86 20.57
N VAL A 63 7.95 20.54 20.74
CA VAL A 63 9.05 20.54 19.77
C VAL A 63 9.63 19.13 19.59
N LEU A 64 9.76 18.36 20.67
CA LEU A 64 10.26 16.99 20.60
C LEU A 64 9.29 16.07 19.84
N GLU A 65 7.99 16.18 20.11
CA GLU A 65 6.94 15.44 19.37
C GLU A 65 6.94 15.79 17.88
N LEU A 66 7.07 17.07 17.54
CA LEU A 66 7.14 17.50 16.14
C LEU A 66 8.37 16.93 15.43
N LYS A 67 9.53 16.92 16.09
CA LYS A 67 10.75 16.30 15.54
C LYS A 67 10.58 14.81 15.29
N GLN A 68 9.94 14.10 16.21
CA GLN A 68 9.64 12.67 16.02
C GLN A 68 8.70 12.43 14.83
N LYS A 69 7.65 13.25 14.70
CA LYS A 69 6.73 13.19 13.56
C LYS A 69 7.43 13.49 12.23
N ILE A 70 8.36 14.45 12.19
CA ILE A 70 9.14 14.75 10.99
C ILE A 70 9.93 13.51 10.55
N VAL A 71 10.65 12.86 11.47
CA VAL A 71 11.44 11.66 11.15
C VAL A 71 10.55 10.51 10.66
N GLU A 72 9.38 10.33 11.27
CA GLU A 72 8.41 9.31 10.84
C GLU A 72 7.87 9.61 9.42
N LEU A 73 7.54 10.87 9.14
CA LEU A 73 7.06 11.31 7.84
C LEU A 73 8.14 11.19 6.76
N GLU A 74 9.39 11.57 7.06
CA GLU A 74 10.53 11.40 6.14
C GLU A 74 10.77 9.93 5.79
N LYS A 75 10.69 9.05 6.79
CA LYS A 75 10.76 7.60 6.56
C LYS A 75 9.62 7.14 5.65
N ARG A 76 8.41 7.63 5.89
CA ARG A 76 7.24 7.25 5.09
C ARG A 76 7.32 7.76 3.65
N ILE A 77 7.85 8.97 3.44
CA ILE A 77 8.10 9.52 2.10
C ILE A 77 9.07 8.61 1.35
N LYS A 78 10.17 8.21 1.98
CA LYS A 78 11.17 7.33 1.35
C LYS A 78 10.58 5.97 0.95
N GLU A 79 9.78 5.35 1.83
CA GLU A 79 9.07 4.11 1.51
C GLU A 79 8.14 4.25 0.29
N LEU A 80 7.39 5.37 0.22
CA LEU A 80 6.48 5.65 -0.89
C LEU A 80 7.22 5.99 -2.19
N GLU A 81 8.38 6.62 -2.12
CA GLU A 81 9.25 6.88 -3.27
C GLU A 81 9.79 5.57 -3.85
N GLU A 82 10.27 4.67 -2.99
CA GLU A 82 10.73 3.33 -3.40
C GLU A 82 9.61 2.50 -4.03
N GLU A 83 8.40 2.56 -3.48
CA GLU A 83 7.23 1.88 -4.05
C GLU A 83 6.82 2.48 -5.40
N ASN A 84 6.81 3.82 -5.52
CA ASN A 84 6.57 4.49 -6.79
C ASN A 84 7.59 4.11 -7.86
N GLU A 85 8.88 4.00 -7.50
CA GLU A 85 9.90 3.60 -8.46
C GLU A 85 9.72 2.15 -8.91
N LYS A 86 9.36 1.24 -8.00
CA LYS A 86 9.01 -0.15 -8.35
C LYS A 86 7.82 -0.21 -9.30
N LEU A 87 6.77 0.57 -9.03
CA LEU A 87 5.58 0.63 -9.88
C LEU A 87 5.89 1.25 -11.25
N ARG A 88 6.71 2.30 -11.32
CA ARG A 88 7.17 2.88 -12.59
C ARG A 88 7.93 1.88 -13.43
N LYS A 89 8.88 1.15 -12.83
CA LYS A 89 9.60 0.07 -13.53
C LYS A 89 8.65 -1.02 -14.00
N ALA A 90 7.68 -1.42 -13.18
CA ALA A 90 6.67 -2.39 -13.59
C ALA A 90 5.84 -1.89 -14.79
N VAL A 91 5.47 -0.61 -14.81
CA VAL A 91 4.74 0.01 -15.92
C VAL A 91 5.60 0.16 -17.17
N GLU A 92 6.89 0.49 -17.04
CA GLU A 92 7.84 0.53 -18.17
C GLU A 92 8.05 -0.85 -18.79
N THR A 93 7.97 -1.92 -18.00
CA THR A 93 7.97 -3.30 -18.52
C THR A 93 6.64 -3.74 -19.13
N LEU A 94 5.56 -2.95 -18.98
CA LEU A 94 4.31 -3.25 -19.66
C LEU A 94 4.46 -2.93 -21.14
N PRO A 95 4.05 -3.86 -22.02
CA PRO A 95 4.14 -3.63 -23.45
C PRO A 95 3.37 -2.37 -23.85
N SER A 96 4.02 -1.49 -24.63
CA SER A 96 3.44 -0.23 -25.07
C SER A 96 2.47 -0.42 -26.25
N ASN A 97 2.63 -1.51 -27.01
CA ASN A 97 1.80 -1.82 -28.17
C ASN A 97 0.49 -2.55 -27.77
N LYS A 98 -0.61 -2.24 -28.45
CA LYS A 98 -1.94 -2.84 -28.24
C LYS A 98 -1.94 -4.35 -28.49
N GLU A 99 -1.13 -4.83 -29.42
CA GLU A 99 -1.01 -6.26 -29.75
C GLU A 99 -0.27 -7.03 -28.66
N GLU A 100 0.87 -6.51 -28.19
CA GLU A 100 1.61 -7.13 -27.10
C GLU A 100 0.81 -7.14 -25.78
N LYS A 101 0.02 -6.09 -25.49
CA LYS A 101 -0.90 -6.10 -24.34
C LYS A 101 -1.92 -7.23 -24.43
N LYS A 102 -2.51 -7.44 -25.62
CA LYS A 102 -3.45 -8.54 -25.85
C LYS A 102 -2.78 -9.90 -25.68
N LEU A 103 -1.56 -10.05 -26.16
CA LEU A 103 -0.77 -11.27 -26.02
C LEU A 103 -0.46 -11.58 -24.56
N VAL A 104 -0.02 -10.58 -23.77
CA VAL A 104 0.24 -10.75 -22.33
C VAL A 104 -1.04 -11.15 -21.60
N GLU A 105 -2.16 -10.52 -21.91
CA GLU A 105 -3.47 -10.87 -21.33
C GLU A 105 -3.91 -12.29 -21.74
N LEU A 106 -3.66 -12.67 -22.99
CA LEU A 106 -3.93 -14.02 -23.48
C LEU A 106 -3.08 -15.04 -22.72
N LYS A 107 -1.77 -14.82 -22.61
CA LYS A 107 -0.82 -15.67 -21.88
C LYS A 107 -1.23 -15.82 -20.42
N TYR A 108 -1.64 -14.74 -19.76
CA TYR A 108 -2.15 -14.78 -18.40
C TYR A 108 -3.40 -15.68 -18.28
N ARG A 109 -4.38 -15.51 -19.18
CA ARG A 109 -5.60 -16.33 -19.20
C ARG A 109 -5.30 -17.80 -19.47
N VAL A 110 -4.44 -18.08 -20.44
CA VAL A 110 -3.96 -19.42 -20.78
C VAL A 110 -3.32 -20.09 -19.57
N ASN A 111 -2.35 -19.43 -18.94
CA ASN A 111 -1.64 -19.97 -17.78
C ASN A 111 -2.61 -20.29 -16.65
N ARG A 112 -3.53 -19.38 -16.33
CA ARG A 112 -4.54 -19.60 -15.30
C ARG A 112 -5.45 -20.79 -15.59
N VAL A 113 -5.82 -21.03 -16.85
CA VAL A 113 -6.64 -22.19 -17.24
C VAL A 113 -5.83 -23.48 -17.13
N ILE A 114 -4.61 -23.51 -17.67
CA ILE A 114 -3.78 -24.72 -17.65
C ILE A 114 -3.31 -25.07 -16.24
N GLU A 115 -2.98 -24.10 -15.38
CA GLU A 115 -2.65 -24.36 -13.98
C GLU A 115 -3.83 -24.93 -13.19
N LYS A 116 -5.05 -24.53 -13.52
CA LYS A 116 -6.26 -25.00 -12.82
C LYS A 116 -6.72 -26.39 -13.27
N TYR A 117 -6.62 -26.71 -14.56
CA TYR A 117 -7.21 -27.93 -15.13
C TYR A 117 -6.17 -28.93 -15.66
N GLY A 118 -4.91 -28.52 -15.81
CA GLY A 118 -3.83 -29.34 -16.36
C GLY A 118 -3.99 -29.56 -17.86
N GLU A 119 -4.51 -30.73 -18.22
CA GLU A 119 -4.69 -31.19 -19.60
C GLU A 119 -6.16 -31.08 -20.01
N LEU A 120 -6.43 -30.46 -21.16
CA LEU A 120 -7.80 -30.20 -21.63
C LEU A 120 -7.95 -30.58 -23.10
N LYS A 121 -9.18 -30.88 -23.51
CA LYS A 121 -9.52 -30.86 -24.94
C LYS A 121 -9.50 -29.42 -25.45
N LEU A 122 -9.11 -29.23 -26.71
CA LEU A 122 -9.00 -27.90 -27.30
C LEU A 122 -10.34 -27.15 -27.24
N VAL A 123 -11.47 -27.83 -27.44
CA VAL A 123 -12.80 -27.21 -27.29
C VAL A 123 -13.07 -26.66 -25.88
N GLU A 124 -12.67 -27.39 -24.84
CA GLU A 124 -12.87 -26.98 -23.44
C GLU A 124 -11.93 -25.84 -23.08
N PHE A 125 -10.68 -25.92 -23.55
CA PHE A 125 -9.70 -24.87 -23.43
C PHE A 125 -10.18 -23.57 -24.08
N MET A 126 -10.62 -23.62 -25.35
CA MET A 126 -11.09 -22.44 -26.09
C MET A 126 -12.28 -21.78 -25.39
N LYS A 127 -13.26 -22.58 -24.90
CA LYS A 127 -14.40 -22.04 -24.12
C LYS A 127 -13.96 -21.35 -22.84
N LYS A 128 -12.96 -21.91 -22.12
CA LYS A 128 -12.48 -21.35 -20.85
C LYS A 128 -11.62 -20.10 -21.04
N VAL A 129 -10.71 -20.09 -22.01
CA VAL A 129 -9.78 -18.97 -22.27
C VAL A 129 -10.50 -17.78 -22.91
N PHE A 130 -11.37 -18.04 -23.89
CA PHE A 130 -12.03 -17.00 -24.67
C PHE A 130 -13.48 -16.72 -24.24
N LYS A 131 -14.00 -17.41 -23.22
CA LYS A 131 -15.38 -17.25 -22.70
C LYS A 131 -16.45 -17.33 -23.80
N LEU A 132 -16.23 -18.24 -24.76
CA LEU A 132 -17.06 -18.35 -25.97
C LEU A 132 -18.46 -18.87 -25.63
N SER A 133 -19.48 -18.28 -26.25
CA SER A 133 -20.87 -18.75 -26.16
C SER A 133 -21.11 -20.00 -27.04
N PRO A 134 -22.17 -20.80 -26.77
CA PRO A 134 -22.46 -22.02 -27.53
C PRO A 134 -22.77 -21.80 -29.02
N THR A 135 -23.16 -20.59 -29.40
CA THR A 135 -23.54 -20.21 -30.78
C THR A 135 -22.36 -19.76 -31.64
N GLU A 136 -21.17 -19.59 -31.06
CA GLU A 136 -19.99 -19.15 -31.80
C GLU A 136 -19.34 -20.28 -32.59
N ASN A 137 -18.79 -19.95 -33.75
CA ASN A 137 -18.13 -20.90 -34.65
C ASN A 137 -16.77 -21.35 -34.08
N LEU A 138 -16.83 -22.18 -33.03
CA LEU A 138 -15.71 -22.67 -32.23
C LEU A 138 -14.62 -23.33 -33.08
N LYS A 139 -15.01 -24.01 -34.15
CA LYS A 139 -14.07 -24.69 -35.05
C LYS A 139 -13.17 -23.68 -35.76
N GLN A 140 -13.74 -22.64 -36.37
CA GLN A 140 -12.97 -21.59 -37.06
C GLN A 140 -12.05 -20.84 -36.10
N LYS A 141 -12.53 -20.51 -34.89
CA LYS A 141 -11.69 -19.85 -33.87
C LYS A 141 -10.56 -20.75 -33.39
N ALA A 142 -10.79 -22.06 -33.27
CA ALA A 142 -9.74 -23.00 -32.90
C ALA A 142 -8.70 -23.15 -34.02
N GLU A 143 -9.12 -23.16 -35.29
CA GLU A 143 -8.22 -23.16 -36.45
C GLU A 143 -7.36 -21.90 -36.45
N GLN A 144 -7.98 -20.71 -36.37
CA GLN A 144 -7.26 -19.44 -36.29
C GLN A 144 -6.26 -19.39 -35.12
N PHE A 145 -6.68 -19.84 -33.93
CA PHE A 145 -5.80 -19.85 -32.76
C PHE A 145 -4.60 -20.79 -32.94
N VAL A 146 -4.81 -21.97 -33.55
CA VAL A 146 -3.72 -22.90 -33.84
C VAL A 146 -2.78 -22.32 -34.88
N ASP A 147 -3.32 -21.74 -35.96
CA ASP A 147 -2.52 -21.18 -37.06
C ASP A 147 -1.72 -19.95 -36.62
N GLU A 148 -2.27 -19.13 -35.71
CA GLU A 148 -1.64 -17.90 -35.23
C GLU A 148 -0.51 -18.17 -34.23
N TYR A 149 -0.69 -19.13 -33.30
CA TYR A 149 0.20 -19.29 -32.15
C TYR A 149 1.03 -20.58 -32.11
N PHE A 150 0.79 -21.55 -33.00
CA PHE A 150 1.45 -22.86 -32.93
C PHE A 150 2.23 -23.21 -34.20
N VAL A 151 3.41 -23.79 -33.99
CA VAL A 151 4.24 -24.34 -35.06
C VAL A 151 4.13 -25.86 -35.05
N SER A 152 3.90 -26.44 -36.23
CA SER A 152 3.79 -27.88 -36.41
C SER A 152 5.16 -28.56 -36.37
N LYS A 153 5.36 -29.48 -35.40
CA LYS A 153 6.50 -30.40 -35.32
C LYS A 153 5.97 -31.85 -35.37
N GLY A 154 5.60 -32.29 -36.58
CA GLY A 154 5.02 -33.62 -36.83
C GLY A 154 3.63 -33.79 -36.23
N ASN A 155 3.48 -34.72 -35.27
CA ASN A 155 2.21 -34.99 -34.58
C ASN A 155 1.92 -34.02 -33.42
N LEU A 156 2.84 -33.11 -33.14
CA LEU A 156 2.76 -32.13 -32.07
C LEU A 156 2.73 -30.72 -32.66
N LEU A 157 1.97 -29.85 -32.03
CA LEU A 157 1.92 -28.42 -32.29
C LEU A 157 2.46 -27.71 -31.05
N ILE A 158 3.44 -26.84 -31.21
CA ILE A 158 4.13 -26.19 -30.09
C ILE A 158 3.96 -24.69 -30.21
N SER A 159 3.53 -24.06 -29.11
CA SER A 159 3.56 -22.61 -28.93
C SER A 159 4.57 -22.28 -27.85
N GLU A 160 5.77 -21.83 -28.23
CA GLU A 160 6.80 -21.40 -27.28
C GLU A 160 6.39 -20.10 -26.58
N GLU A 161 5.71 -19.21 -27.31
CA GLU A 161 5.23 -17.92 -26.80
C GLU A 161 4.17 -18.08 -25.71
N LEU A 162 3.21 -18.99 -25.90
CA LEU A 162 2.17 -19.30 -24.93
C LEU A 162 2.60 -20.40 -23.93
N GLY A 163 3.71 -21.10 -24.17
CA GLY A 163 4.17 -22.21 -23.34
C GLY A 163 3.23 -23.42 -23.37
N LEU A 164 2.70 -23.76 -24.55
CA LEU A 164 1.71 -24.81 -24.74
C LEU A 164 2.15 -25.84 -25.77
N ILE A 165 1.64 -27.06 -25.61
CA ILE A 165 1.74 -28.12 -26.60
C ILE A 165 0.38 -28.74 -26.87
N ILE A 166 0.06 -28.94 -28.15
CA ILE A 166 -1.14 -29.65 -28.60
C ILE A 166 -0.71 -30.97 -29.24
N LYS A 167 -1.31 -32.07 -28.79
CA LYS A 167 -1.16 -33.39 -29.39
C LYS A 167 -2.30 -33.65 -30.37
N ARG A 168 -1.94 -33.82 -31.66
CA ARG A 168 -2.90 -34.20 -32.70
C ARG A 168 -3.33 -35.64 -32.49
N LYS A 169 -4.62 -35.89 -32.62
CA LYS A 169 -5.20 -37.23 -32.64
C LYS A 169 -5.88 -37.40 -33.99
N PRO A 170 -5.45 -38.34 -34.85
CA PRO A 170 -5.96 -38.47 -36.22
C PRO A 170 -7.45 -38.86 -36.25
N ASP A 171 -7.91 -39.54 -35.21
CA ASP A 171 -9.29 -40.07 -35.13
C ASP A 171 -10.32 -39.03 -34.72
N VAL A 172 -9.89 -37.80 -34.37
CA VAL A 172 -10.77 -36.72 -33.92
C VAL A 172 -10.41 -35.40 -34.60
N GLY A 173 -11.43 -34.60 -34.95
CA GLY A 173 -11.22 -33.26 -35.49
C GLY A 173 -10.51 -32.32 -34.50
N ILE A 174 -10.09 -31.14 -34.97
CA ILE A 174 -9.31 -30.14 -34.22
C ILE A 174 -9.81 -29.89 -32.78
N LEU A 175 -11.12 -29.85 -32.58
CA LEU A 175 -11.76 -29.63 -31.28
C LEU A 175 -11.50 -30.75 -30.25
N GLY A 176 -11.20 -31.96 -30.72
CA GLY A 176 -10.86 -33.13 -29.91
C GLY A 176 -9.36 -33.28 -29.62
N TRP A 177 -8.51 -32.42 -30.18
CA TRP A 177 -7.08 -32.41 -29.85
C TRP A 177 -6.87 -32.01 -28.40
N VAL A 178 -5.73 -32.41 -27.85
CA VAL A 178 -5.45 -32.25 -26.43
C VAL A 178 -4.34 -31.24 -26.24
N ILE A 179 -4.59 -30.25 -25.37
CA ILE A 179 -3.67 -29.17 -25.04
C ILE A 179 -3.21 -29.28 -23.59
N ARG A 180 -1.92 -29.03 -23.37
CA ARG A 180 -1.28 -29.01 -22.04
C ARG A 180 -0.13 -28.01 -22.02
N LYS A 181 0.40 -27.77 -20.83
CA LYS A 181 1.63 -26.98 -20.64
C LYS A 181 2.80 -27.65 -21.39
N LEU A 182 3.62 -26.83 -22.05
CA LEU A 182 4.87 -27.27 -22.66
C LEU A 182 5.82 -27.83 -21.59
#